data_AF-A0A656JRZ9-F1
#
_entry.id   AF-A0A656JRZ9-F1
#
_cell.length_a   1.000
_cell.length_b   1.000
_cell.length_c   1.000
_cell.angle_alpha   90.00
_cell.angle_beta   90.00
_cell.angle_gamma   90.00
#
_symmetry.space_group_name_H-M   'P 1'
#
loop_
_entity.id
_entity.type
_entity.pdbx_description
1 polymer ?
#
loop_
_entity_poly.entity_id
_entity_poly.type
_entity_poly.pdbx_seq_one_letter_code
_entity_poly.pdbx_strand_id
1 'polypeptide(L)'
;MASQGLIYRRFFRKGCLMFNVLRNWVQRYFSDEEAVVLAVLLFVAFTLVLTLGGMLAPVLAGLVLAFLMHGLVGLLERLRMPEVAAVGVVFTLFIGALLVFLLVLVPLLWHQLITLFNEAPGMLAKWQSVLLLLPERYPHLVSDEQVLLAIEVARGEVGKIGQLALTFS
;
A
#
# COMPACT_ATOMS: atom_id res chain seq x y z
N MET A 1 -21.24 50.75 -30.89
CA MET A 1 -19.86 50.27 -30.59
C MET A 1 -19.63 50.32 -29.08
N ALA A 2 -20.38 49.56 -28.27
CA ALA A 2 -20.39 49.70 -26.80
C ALA A 2 -20.75 48.39 -26.06
N SER A 3 -20.27 47.23 -26.54
CA SER A 3 -20.56 45.93 -25.92
C SER A 3 -19.31 45.05 -25.82
N GLN A 4 -18.21 45.61 -25.31
CA GLN A 4 -16.95 44.88 -25.10
C GLN A 4 -16.29 45.19 -23.72
N GLY A 5 -16.94 45.98 -22.85
CA GLY A 5 -16.34 46.46 -21.59
C GLY A 5 -16.68 45.67 -20.31
N LEU A 6 -17.63 44.73 -20.35
CA LEU A 6 -18.19 44.11 -19.14
C LEU A 6 -17.60 42.72 -18.80
N ILE A 7 -16.87 42.10 -19.70
CA ILE A 7 -16.37 40.73 -19.52
C ILE A 7 -15.04 40.71 -18.73
N TYR A 8 -14.21 41.74 -18.87
CA TYR A 8 -12.87 41.77 -18.27
C TYR A 8 -12.85 41.91 -16.73
N ARG A 9 -13.90 42.48 -16.11
CA ARG A 9 -13.96 42.65 -14.65
C ARG A 9 -14.24 41.36 -13.87
N ARG A 10 -14.71 40.29 -14.54
CA ARG A 10 -15.15 39.06 -13.84
C ARG A 10 -14.02 38.05 -13.59
N PHE A 11 -12.95 38.08 -14.37
CA PHE A 11 -11.87 37.10 -14.28
C PHE A 11 -10.82 37.46 -13.22
N PHE A 12 -10.50 38.75 -13.05
CA PHE A 12 -9.49 39.20 -12.08
C PHE A 12 -9.93 39.09 -10.60
N ARG A 13 -11.23 38.91 -10.33
CA ARG A 13 -11.76 38.76 -8.97
C ARG A 13 -11.48 37.37 -8.36
N LYS A 14 -11.26 36.32 -9.15
CA LYS A 14 -11.14 34.94 -8.65
C LYS A 14 -9.80 34.63 -7.94
N GLY A 15 -8.68 35.19 -8.42
CA GLY A 15 -7.35 34.97 -7.79
C GLY A 15 -7.21 35.62 -6.42
N CYS A 16 -7.78 36.82 -6.23
CA CYS A 16 -7.80 37.52 -4.93
C CYS A 16 -8.82 36.88 -3.94
N LEU A 17 -9.82 36.16 -4.46
CA LEU A 17 -10.82 35.45 -3.66
C LEU A 17 -10.23 34.20 -3.00
N MET A 18 -9.37 33.45 -3.69
CA MET A 18 -8.68 32.29 -3.11
C MET A 18 -7.73 32.69 -1.98
N PHE A 19 -7.01 33.82 -2.10
CA PHE A 19 -6.17 34.33 -1.02
C PHE A 19 -7.00 34.79 0.19
N ASN A 20 -8.19 35.38 -0.04
CA ASN A 20 -9.12 35.72 1.04
C ASN A 20 -9.78 34.49 1.68
N VAL A 21 -10.06 33.44 0.91
CA VAL A 21 -10.58 32.17 1.43
C VAL A 21 -9.51 31.44 2.24
N LEU A 22 -8.27 31.40 1.75
CA LEU A 22 -7.13 30.85 2.48
C LEU A 22 -6.84 31.66 3.76
N ARG A 23 -6.87 33.00 3.67
CA ARG A 23 -6.69 33.90 4.81
C ARG A 23 -7.84 33.83 5.82
N ASN A 24 -9.08 33.69 5.38
CA ASN A 24 -10.23 33.51 6.27
C ASN A 24 -10.25 32.11 6.89
N TRP A 25 -9.79 31.08 6.18
CA TRP A 25 -9.64 29.73 6.73
C TRP A 25 -8.52 29.70 7.78
N VAL A 26 -7.39 30.34 7.49
CA VAL A 26 -6.29 30.54 8.44
C VAL A 26 -6.75 31.37 9.65
N GLN A 27 -7.40 32.52 9.46
CA GLN A 27 -7.85 33.32 10.61
C GLN A 27 -8.95 32.65 11.44
N ARG A 28 -9.82 31.84 10.84
CA ARG A 28 -10.87 31.13 11.56
C ARG A 28 -10.36 29.87 12.27
N TYR A 29 -9.33 29.20 11.74
CA TYR A 29 -8.62 28.11 12.45
C TYR A 29 -7.69 28.63 13.56
N PHE A 30 -7.13 29.83 13.40
CA PHE A 30 -6.25 30.45 14.42
C PHE A 30 -7.00 31.27 15.49
N SER A 31 -8.34 31.27 15.49
CA SER A 31 -9.14 32.03 16.48
C SER A 31 -9.67 31.19 17.65
N ASP A 32 -9.55 29.86 17.59
CA ASP A 32 -9.87 28.97 18.70
C ASP A 32 -8.56 28.42 19.28
N GLU A 33 -8.33 28.64 20.59
CA GLU A 33 -7.14 28.14 21.31
C GLU A 33 -6.93 26.64 21.08
N GLU A 34 -8.01 25.87 20.95
CA GLU A 34 -8.01 24.43 20.70
C GLU A 34 -7.36 24.05 19.37
N ALA A 35 -7.65 24.80 18.30
CA ALA A 35 -7.11 24.52 16.97
C ALA A 35 -5.62 24.84 16.87
N VAL A 36 -5.15 25.87 17.60
CA VAL A 36 -3.71 26.17 17.71
C VAL A 36 -3.00 25.05 18.47
N VAL A 37 -3.56 24.57 19.58
CA VAL A 37 -3.01 23.43 20.33
C VAL A 37 -2.97 22.17 19.46
N LEU A 38 -4.03 21.89 18.69
CA LEU A 38 -4.08 20.73 17.79
C LEU A 38 -3.04 20.86 16.65
N ALA A 39 -2.85 22.05 16.09
CA ALA A 39 -1.84 22.30 15.07
C ALA A 39 -0.41 22.09 15.62
N VAL A 40 -0.13 22.57 16.83
CA VAL A 40 1.16 22.35 17.50
C VAL A 40 1.36 20.87 17.83
N LEU A 41 0.35 20.19 18.37
CA LEU A 41 0.38 18.76 18.65
C LEU A 41 0.64 17.95 17.38
N LEU A 42 -0.06 18.26 16.30
CA LEU A 42 0.11 17.60 15.01
C LEU A 42 1.52 17.82 14.48
N PHE A 43 2.03 19.04 14.53
CA PHE A 43 3.38 19.38 14.08
C PHE A 43 4.45 18.63 14.88
N VAL A 44 4.30 18.57 16.21
CA VAL A 44 5.19 17.82 17.09
C VAL A 44 5.12 16.33 16.78
N ALA A 45 3.91 15.74 16.74
CA ALA A 45 3.73 14.32 16.47
C ALA A 45 4.28 13.92 15.09
N PHE A 46 4.03 14.73 14.07
CA PHE A 46 4.53 14.50 12.72
C PHE A 46 6.05 14.59 12.65
N THR A 47 6.65 15.60 13.30
CA THR A 47 8.10 15.71 13.42
C THR A 47 8.68 14.48 14.11
N LEU A 48 8.07 14.05 15.22
CA LEU A 48 8.48 12.87 15.99
C LEU A 48 8.42 11.59 15.14
N VAL A 49 7.34 11.40 14.36
CA VAL A 49 7.20 10.27 13.44
C VAL A 49 8.19 10.33 12.29
N LEU A 50 8.48 11.51 11.73
CA LEU A 50 9.48 11.62 10.65
C LEU A 50 10.91 11.37 11.14
N THR A 51 11.25 11.83 12.34
CA THR A 51 12.61 11.67 12.88
C THR A 51 12.82 10.33 13.56
N LEU A 52 11.81 9.80 14.24
CA LEU A 52 11.91 8.56 15.04
C LEU A 52 11.10 7.40 14.46
N GLY A 53 10.41 7.57 13.34
CA GLY A 53 9.49 6.57 12.78
C GLY A 53 10.11 5.20 12.58
N GLY A 54 11.37 5.13 12.12
CA GLY A 54 12.09 3.85 11.97
C GLY A 54 12.33 3.13 13.30
N MET A 55 12.54 3.86 14.40
CA MET A 55 12.70 3.30 15.75
C MET A 55 11.36 3.09 16.47
N LEU A 56 10.36 3.93 16.19
CA LEU A 56 9.01 3.84 16.74
C LEU A 56 8.22 2.69 16.12
N ALA A 57 8.44 2.36 14.85
CA ALA A 57 7.74 1.27 14.18
C ALA A 57 7.80 -0.07 14.94
N PRO A 58 8.98 -0.60 15.35
CA PRO A 58 9.04 -1.83 16.14
C PRO A 58 8.43 -1.67 17.54
N VAL A 59 8.53 -0.49 18.16
CA VAL A 59 7.93 -0.22 19.48
C VAL A 59 6.40 -0.22 19.40
N LEU A 60 5.82 0.46 18.42
CA LEU A 60 4.38 0.51 18.18
C LEU A 60 3.84 -0.87 17.78
N ALA A 61 4.57 -1.62 16.96
CA ALA A 61 4.22 -3.00 16.65
C ALA A 61 4.21 -3.88 17.93
N GLY A 62 5.23 -3.75 18.77
CA GLY A 62 5.27 -4.42 20.08
C GLY A 62 4.13 -4.01 21.00
N LEU A 63 3.75 -2.73 21.01
CA LEU A 63 2.62 -2.21 21.77
C LEU A 63 1.29 -2.83 21.31
N VAL A 64 1.04 -2.83 20.00
CA VAL A 64 -0.16 -3.45 19.42
C VAL A 64 -0.23 -4.94 19.75
N LEU A 65 0.90 -5.65 19.61
CA LEU A 65 1.00 -7.06 20.00
C LEU A 65 0.74 -7.27 21.50
N ALA A 66 1.30 -6.43 22.36
CA ALA A 66 1.08 -6.49 23.79
C ALA A 66 -0.39 -6.27 24.16
N PHE A 67 -1.06 -5.28 23.54
CA PHE A 67 -2.50 -5.08 23.72
C PHE A 67 -3.33 -6.26 23.23
N LEU A 68 -2.93 -6.88 22.11
CA LEU A 68 -3.57 -8.08 21.58
C LEU A 68 -3.43 -9.25 22.56
N MET A 69 -2.23 -9.48 23.09
CA MET A 69 -1.96 -10.51 24.09
C MET A 69 -2.69 -10.23 25.41
N HIS A 70 -2.72 -8.99 25.88
CA HIS A 70 -3.41 -8.61 27.11
C HIS A 70 -4.91 -8.91 27.03
N GLY A 71 -5.52 -8.74 25.84
CA GLY A 71 -6.90 -9.17 25.59
C GLY A 71 -7.12 -10.68 25.79
N LEU A 72 -6.19 -11.52 25.30
CA LEU A 72 -6.24 -12.98 25.53
C LEU A 72 -5.99 -13.34 27.01
N VAL A 73 -5.05 -12.66 27.67
CA VAL A 73 -4.77 -12.85 29.10
C VAL A 73 -6.03 -12.58 29.92
N GLY A 74 -6.72 -11.45 29.67
CA GLY A 74 -7.97 -11.12 30.34
C GLY A 74 -9.10 -12.13 30.09
N LEU A 75 -9.11 -12.83 28.95
CA LEU A 75 -10.04 -13.93 28.70
C LEU A 75 -9.75 -15.15 29.61
N LEU A 76 -8.49 -15.47 29.83
CA LEU A 76 -8.05 -16.58 30.70
C LEU A 76 -8.23 -16.25 32.18
N GLU A 77 -8.04 -15.00 32.57
CA GLU A 77 -8.32 -14.54 33.94
C GLU A 77 -9.81 -14.68 34.28
N ARG A 78 -10.72 -14.41 33.33
CA ARG A 78 -12.16 -14.66 33.48
C ARG A 78 -12.50 -16.14 33.71
N LEU A 79 -11.62 -17.05 33.29
CA LEU A 79 -11.71 -18.50 33.54
C LEU A 79 -11.11 -18.90 34.91
N ARG A 80 -10.87 -17.93 35.81
CA ARG A 80 -10.26 -18.10 37.14
C ARG A 80 -8.80 -18.57 37.12
N MET A 81 -8.06 -18.37 36.03
CA MET A 81 -6.61 -18.57 36.05
C MET A 81 -5.91 -17.38 36.75
N PRO A 82 -4.85 -17.63 37.54
CA PRO A 82 -4.03 -16.56 38.09
C PRO A 82 -3.25 -15.86 36.96
N GLU A 83 -3.13 -14.53 37.05
CA GLU A 83 -2.53 -13.65 36.04
C GLU A 83 -1.19 -14.18 35.49
N VAL A 84 -0.27 -14.57 36.38
CA VAL A 84 1.06 -15.09 35.99
C VAL A 84 0.96 -16.35 35.11
N ALA A 85 0.01 -17.25 35.41
CA ALA A 85 -0.20 -18.45 34.61
C ALA A 85 -0.86 -18.10 33.26
N ALA A 86 -1.81 -17.17 33.25
CA ALA A 86 -2.46 -16.71 32.03
C ALA A 86 -1.45 -16.07 31.06
N VAL A 87 -0.57 -15.19 31.57
CA VAL A 87 0.52 -14.60 30.78
C VAL A 87 1.46 -15.67 30.22
N GLY A 88 1.88 -16.64 31.04
CA GLY A 88 2.76 -17.73 30.60
C GLY A 88 2.15 -18.58 29.49
N VAL A 89 0.85 -18.90 29.58
CA VAL A 89 0.11 -19.66 28.55
C VAL A 89 0.00 -18.88 27.25
N VAL A 90 -0.45 -17.62 27.31
CA VAL A 90 -0.60 -16.77 26.11
C VAL A 90 0.74 -16.54 25.43
N PHE A 91 1.80 -16.29 26.20
CA PHE A 91 3.14 -16.12 25.67
C PHE A 91 3.63 -17.39 24.96
N THR A 92 3.49 -18.56 25.60
CA THR A 92 3.89 -19.84 25.00
C THR A 92 3.10 -20.13 23.72
N LEU A 93 1.79 -19.89 23.73
CA LEU A 93 0.93 -20.06 22.57
C LEU A 93 1.31 -19.11 21.43
N PHE A 94 1.59 -17.84 21.74
CA PHE A 94 2.01 -16.86 20.74
C PHE A 94 3.34 -17.22 20.11
N ILE A 95 4.35 -17.58 20.91
CA ILE A 95 5.65 -18.03 20.40
C ILE A 95 5.50 -19.31 19.57
N GLY A 96 4.69 -20.26 20.02
CA GLY A 96 4.38 -21.48 19.27
C GLY A 96 3.74 -21.17 17.91
N ALA A 97 2.73 -20.30 17.88
CA ALA A 97 2.08 -19.86 16.65
C ALA A 97 3.05 -19.13 15.71
N LEU A 98 3.89 -18.24 16.26
CA LEU A 98 4.92 -17.53 15.49
C LEU A 98 5.94 -18.49 14.89
N LEU A 99 6.39 -19.50 15.64
CA LEU A 99 7.29 -20.53 15.14
C LEU A 99 6.63 -21.36 14.03
N VAL A 100 5.38 -21.78 14.19
CA VAL A 100 4.65 -22.48 13.13
C VAL A 100 4.53 -21.59 11.88
N PHE A 101 4.22 -20.31 12.07
CA PHE A 101 4.15 -19.34 10.97
C PHE A 101 5.50 -19.22 10.25
N LEU A 102 6.60 -19.07 10.98
CA LEU A 102 7.94 -18.92 10.39
C LEU A 102 8.46 -20.22 9.76
N LEU A 103 8.22 -21.38 10.38
CA LEU A 103 8.78 -22.66 9.93
C LEU A 103 7.91 -23.39 8.90
N VAL A 104 6.61 -23.08 8.82
CA VAL A 104 5.69 -23.73 7.88
C VAL A 104 5.19 -22.74 6.85
N LEU A 105 4.62 -21.61 7.28
CA LEU A 105 3.96 -20.70 6.34
C LEU A 105 4.97 -19.95 5.47
N VAL A 106 6.04 -19.40 6.05
CA VAL A 106 7.09 -18.70 5.27
C VAL A 106 7.71 -19.59 4.19
N PRO A 107 8.21 -20.82 4.47
CA PRO A 107 8.78 -21.65 3.43
C PRO A 107 7.74 -22.10 2.40
N LEU A 108 6.48 -22.33 2.82
CA LEU A 108 5.41 -22.65 1.87
C LEU A 108 5.14 -21.48 0.92
N LEU A 109 5.07 -20.25 1.43
CA LEU A 109 4.91 -19.05 0.62
C LEU A 109 6.13 -18.83 -0.28
N TRP A 110 7.34 -19.09 0.22
CA TRP A 110 8.56 -19.00 -0.59
C TRP A 110 8.53 -19.99 -1.75
N HIS A 111 8.15 -21.24 -1.49
CA HIS A 111 7.95 -22.24 -2.54
C HIS A 111 6.85 -21.83 -3.53
N GLN A 112 5.74 -21.26 -3.05
CA GLN A 112 4.68 -20.75 -3.92
C GLN A 112 5.18 -19.61 -4.81
N LEU A 113 5.98 -18.69 -4.27
CA LEU A 113 6.57 -17.59 -5.03
C LEU A 113 7.52 -18.11 -6.11
N ILE A 114 8.43 -19.02 -5.76
CA ILE A 114 9.34 -19.65 -6.73
C ILE A 114 8.56 -20.41 -7.80
N THR A 115 7.52 -21.16 -7.40
CA THR A 115 6.66 -21.89 -8.34
C THR A 115 5.99 -20.94 -9.31
N LEU A 116 5.46 -19.81 -8.83
CA LEU A 116 4.85 -18.79 -9.68
C LEU A 116 5.87 -18.18 -10.66
N PHE A 117 7.10 -17.92 -10.22
CA PHE A 117 8.17 -17.45 -11.10
C PHE A 117 8.57 -18.48 -12.15
N ASN A 118 8.62 -19.77 -11.80
CA ASN A 118 8.96 -20.85 -12.73
C ASN A 118 7.84 -21.14 -13.73
N GLU A 119 6.58 -21.05 -13.31
CA GLU A 119 5.39 -21.30 -14.15
C GLU A 119 4.99 -20.07 -14.97
N ALA A 120 5.32 -18.85 -14.53
CA ALA A 120 5.04 -17.61 -15.25
C ALA A 120 5.45 -17.62 -16.73
N PRO A 121 6.68 -18.02 -17.14
CA PRO A 121 7.05 -18.09 -18.55
C PRO A 121 6.22 -19.12 -19.34
N GLY A 122 5.87 -20.26 -18.73
CA GLY A 122 5.01 -21.27 -19.34
C GLY A 122 3.56 -20.79 -19.50
N MET A 123 3.04 -20.05 -18.52
CA MET A 123 1.74 -19.38 -18.62
C MET A 123 1.75 -18.34 -19.74
N LEU A 124 2.81 -17.52 -19.86
CA LEU A 124 3.01 -16.56 -20.96
C LEU A 124 2.93 -17.24 -22.34
N ALA A 125 3.50 -18.43 -22.49
CA ALA A 125 3.38 -19.21 -23.74
C ALA A 125 1.92 -19.66 -24.01
N LYS A 126 1.17 -20.06 -22.98
CA LYS A 126 -0.27 -20.35 -23.12
C LYS A 126 -1.06 -19.09 -23.51
N TRP A 127 -0.77 -17.94 -22.92
CA TRP A 127 -1.40 -16.67 -23.30
C TRP A 127 -1.13 -16.31 -24.77
N GLN A 128 0.08 -16.55 -25.28
CA GLN A 128 0.39 -16.37 -26.71
C GLN A 128 -0.49 -17.26 -27.59
N SER A 129 -0.68 -18.54 -27.23
CA SER A 129 -1.56 -19.43 -27.99
C SER A 129 -3.03 -19.00 -27.98
N VAL A 130 -3.50 -18.41 -26.87
CA VAL A 130 -4.86 -17.85 -26.75
C VAL A 130 -5.01 -16.56 -27.54
N LEU A 131 -3.98 -15.71 -27.57
CA LEU A 131 -3.98 -14.50 -28.38
C LEU A 131 -3.98 -14.79 -29.88
N LEU A 132 -3.39 -15.91 -30.32
CA LEU A 132 -3.44 -16.35 -31.72
C LEU A 132 -4.84 -16.86 -32.15
N LEU A 133 -5.69 -17.23 -31.19
CA LEU A 133 -7.10 -17.59 -31.44
C LEU A 133 -8.01 -16.34 -31.59
N LEU A 134 -7.53 -15.15 -31.23
CA LEU A 134 -8.31 -13.90 -31.31
C LEU A 134 -8.55 -13.43 -32.76
N PRO A 135 -7.54 -13.37 -33.65
CA PRO A 135 -7.72 -13.06 -35.07
C PRO A 135 -8.65 -14.05 -35.77
N GLU A 136 -8.56 -15.35 -35.44
CA GLU A 136 -9.46 -16.38 -35.96
C GLU A 136 -10.92 -16.12 -35.61
N ARG A 137 -11.19 -15.60 -34.39
CA ARG A 137 -12.55 -15.42 -33.88
C ARG A 137 -13.12 -14.02 -34.13
N TYR A 138 -12.26 -13.01 -34.28
CA TYR A 138 -12.64 -11.61 -34.51
C TYR A 138 -11.78 -10.92 -35.60
N PRO A 139 -11.79 -11.44 -36.84
CA PRO A 139 -10.90 -10.96 -37.92
C PRO A 139 -11.18 -9.51 -38.36
N HIS A 140 -12.35 -8.95 -38.02
CA HIS A 140 -12.73 -7.58 -38.34
C HIS A 140 -12.22 -6.54 -37.33
N LEU A 141 -11.73 -6.97 -36.17
CA LEU A 141 -11.26 -6.11 -35.07
C LEU A 141 -9.75 -6.20 -34.87
N VAL A 142 -9.14 -7.35 -35.16
CA VAL A 142 -7.72 -7.63 -34.91
C VAL A 142 -7.15 -8.43 -36.08
N SER A 143 -6.00 -8.01 -36.62
CA SER A 143 -5.28 -8.70 -37.70
C SER A 143 -4.10 -9.53 -37.17
N ASP A 144 -3.73 -10.59 -37.88
CA ASP A 144 -2.63 -11.49 -37.50
C ASP A 144 -1.30 -10.73 -37.31
N GLU A 145 -1.02 -9.75 -38.17
CA GLU A 145 0.22 -8.96 -38.11
C GLU A 145 0.32 -8.12 -36.83
N GLN A 146 -0.80 -7.57 -36.34
CA GLN A 146 -0.83 -6.78 -35.11
C GLN A 146 -0.58 -7.66 -33.87
N VAL A 147 -1.07 -8.90 -33.88
CA VAL A 147 -0.85 -9.86 -32.78
C VAL A 147 0.60 -10.33 -32.76
N LEU A 148 1.18 -10.64 -33.92
CA LEU A 148 2.58 -11.06 -34.03
C LEU A 148 3.55 -9.97 -33.56
N LEU A 149 3.33 -8.71 -33.97
CA LEU A 149 4.13 -7.58 -33.49
C LEU A 149 4.01 -7.37 -31.96
N ALA A 150 2.81 -7.53 -31.39
CA ALA A 150 2.61 -7.40 -29.96
C ALA A 150 3.34 -8.50 -29.16
N ILE A 151 3.34 -9.74 -29.67
CA ILE A 151 4.06 -10.86 -29.08
C ILE A 151 5.58 -10.63 -29.15
N GLU A 152 6.09 -10.13 -30.28
CA GLU A 152 7.52 -9.84 -30.47
C GLU A 152 8.02 -8.78 -29.47
N VAL A 153 7.27 -7.68 -29.32
CA VAL A 153 7.58 -6.61 -28.35
C VAL A 153 7.54 -7.12 -26.91
N ALA A 154 6.52 -7.92 -26.56
CA ALA A 154 6.41 -8.51 -25.23
C ALA A 154 7.57 -9.46 -24.90
N ARG A 155 8.01 -10.28 -25.87
CA ARG A 155 9.16 -11.17 -25.72
C ARG A 155 10.46 -10.40 -25.52
N GLY A 156 10.67 -9.32 -26.26
CA GLY A 156 11.85 -8.46 -26.14
C GLY A 156 11.97 -7.82 -24.74
N GLU A 157 10.86 -7.36 -24.18
CA GLU A 157 10.86 -6.71 -22.86
C GLU A 157 11.02 -7.71 -21.70
N VAL A 158 10.35 -8.86 -21.78
CA VAL A 158 10.54 -9.97 -20.83
C VAL A 158 11.98 -10.50 -20.85
N GLY A 159 12.60 -10.58 -22.03
CA GLY A 159 14.01 -10.98 -22.20
C GLY A 159 14.98 -10.05 -21.47
N LYS A 160 14.78 -8.72 -21.53
CA LYS A 160 15.60 -7.74 -20.80
C LYS A 160 15.51 -7.91 -19.28
N ILE A 161 14.31 -8.16 -18.75
CA ILE A 161 14.10 -8.40 -17.31
C ILE A 161 14.83 -9.68 -16.88
N GLY A 162 14.76 -10.74 -17.69
CA GLY A 162 15.51 -11.97 -17.45
C GLY A 162 17.02 -11.78 -17.50
N GLN A 163 17.52 -10.96 -18.42
CA GLN A 163 18.95 -10.66 -18.56
C GLN A 163 19.48 -9.86 -17.36
N LEU A 164 18.70 -8.91 -16.84
CA LEU A 164 19.01 -8.20 -15.60
C LEU A 164 19.07 -9.17 -14.42
N ALA A 165 18.08 -10.05 -14.26
CA ALA A 165 18.06 -11.04 -13.18
C ALA A 165 19.27 -12.00 -13.23
N LEU A 166 19.72 -12.42 -14.42
CA LEU A 166 20.92 -13.25 -14.59
C LEU A 166 22.23 -12.49 -14.35
N THR A 167 22.26 -11.16 -14.54
CA THR A 167 23.44 -10.34 -14.30
C THR A 167 23.65 -10.04 -12.80
N PHE A 168 22.60 -10.16 -11.99
CA PHE A 168 22.66 -9.99 -10.53
C PHE A 168 22.95 -11.30 -9.76
N SER A 169 23.02 -12.45 -10.44
CA SER A 169 23.43 -13.74 -9.88
C SER A 169 24.91 -14.01 -10.10
#